data_AF-A0A2P8I527-F1
#
_entry.id   AF-A0A2P8I527-F1
#
_cell.length_a   1.000
_cell.length_b   1.000
_cell.length_c   1.000
_cell.angle_alpha   90.00
_cell.angle_beta   90.00
_cell.angle_gamma   90.00
#
_symmetry.space_group_name_H-M   'P 1'
#
loop_
_entity.id
_entity.type
_entity.pdbx_description
1 polymer ?
#
loop_
_entity_poly.entity_id
_entity_poly.type
_entity_poly.pdbx_seq_one_letter_code
_entity_poly.pdbx_strand_id
1 'polypeptide(L)'
;MSGRDGFGQALRAEWTKLRTVRGWVSGLVAAALVIVLMGLFAATASNISCSGPDGEPCAGSTPTRGPGGEPVVDAFAFAHQSFTGDGSITARVTSLTAVSSSDGGTPVADTLPWTKGGIILKESTTPGSPYAALTLTGGHGVRLQHNFTGDIAGTLDAVPSWLRLTRSGDTITGHESADGVAWHLVGTVRLPGLPQTVRAGLFATSPHHEVVTESFAGTSGISYPTMATAEFDRIGLQGSWPDRTWTGGSVGGRGDGDVEVSADGVTVRGEGDIAPIVAGRGGLGKTVEGRLVGAFAGLIAIIVVAATFMTSEYRRGLIRTSLTASPRRGRVLAAKSAVIGAVTFVTGLVGALVTVPLVRAVEEDKGFFLFPVPMATELRVIVGTAALLAVAAVFTLAVGTVLRRSAGAVALVIVAIVLPYILAIASVLPTGPSDWLLRVTPAAAFAVQQSLPEYEQVTATYAPADGYFPLSPLGGFAVLCGYAAVALGVAAFVLRRRDA
;
A
#
# COMPACT_ATOMS: atom_id res chain seq x y z
N MET A 1 38.62 -4.96 47.27
CA MET A 1 37.90 -3.86 46.59
C MET A 1 37.21 -4.43 45.35
N SER A 2 35.93 -4.73 45.44
CA SER A 2 35.11 -5.25 44.34
C SER A 2 34.70 -4.11 43.40
N GLY A 3 35.55 -3.80 42.42
CA GLY A 3 35.20 -2.89 41.34
C GLY A 3 33.99 -3.44 40.59
N ARG A 4 32.88 -2.71 40.65
CA ARG A 4 31.64 -3.07 39.94
C ARG A 4 31.87 -2.90 38.44
N ASP A 5 32.24 -3.97 37.75
CA ASP A 5 32.18 -4.05 36.28
C ASP A 5 30.72 -4.00 35.83
N GLY A 6 30.21 -2.77 35.73
CA GLY A 6 28.82 -2.47 35.42
C GLY A 6 28.57 -2.52 33.92
N PHE A 7 27.35 -2.91 33.52
CA PHE A 7 26.91 -2.86 32.11
C PHE A 7 27.18 -1.49 31.45
N GLY A 8 27.02 -0.39 32.20
CA GLY A 8 27.32 0.95 31.71
C GLY A 8 28.81 1.24 31.45
N GLN A 9 29.75 0.53 32.07
CA GLN A 9 31.17 0.63 31.72
C GLN A 9 31.47 -0.13 30.42
N ALA A 10 30.89 -1.33 30.25
CA ALA A 10 30.99 -2.07 28.99
C ALA A 10 30.39 -1.27 27.82
N LEU A 11 29.23 -0.64 28.03
CA LEU A 11 28.59 0.22 27.03
C LEU A 11 29.50 1.41 26.64
N ARG A 12 30.10 2.09 27.62
CA ARG A 12 31.04 3.20 27.36
C ARG A 12 32.30 2.74 26.64
N ALA A 13 32.84 1.58 26.98
CA ALA A 13 34.01 1.01 26.32
C ALA A 13 33.72 0.71 24.84
N GLU A 14 32.60 0.04 24.57
CA GLU A 14 32.16 -0.28 23.20
C GLU A 14 31.86 0.97 22.38
N TRP A 15 31.23 1.99 22.99
CA TRP A 15 31.01 3.29 22.36
C TRP A 15 32.32 3.99 21.97
N THR A 16 33.29 4.00 22.88
CA THR A 16 34.61 4.61 22.64
C THR A 16 35.35 3.88 21.53
N LYS A 17 35.26 2.55 21.49
CA LYS A 17 35.84 1.73 20.44
C LYS A 17 35.19 2.03 19.08
N LEU A 18 33.86 2.14 19.05
CA LEU A 18 33.13 2.45 17.83
C LEU A 18 33.60 3.78 17.23
N ARG A 19 33.72 4.81 18.07
CA ARG A 19 34.12 6.16 17.66
C ARG A 19 35.58 6.26 17.21
N THR A 20 36.46 5.44 17.76
CA THR A 20 37.92 5.52 17.50
C THR A 20 38.35 4.76 16.25
N VAL A 21 37.63 3.70 15.87
CA VAL A 21 37.95 2.92 14.67
C VAL A 21 37.35 3.61 13.44
N ARG A 22 38.19 4.36 12.72
CA ARG A 22 37.80 5.12 11.52
C ARG A 22 36.97 4.32 10.52
N GLY A 23 37.32 3.04 10.30
CA GLY A 23 36.63 2.18 9.32
C GLY A 23 35.15 1.92 9.64
N TRP A 24 34.76 1.88 10.92
CA TRP A 24 33.36 1.68 11.29
C TRP A 24 32.56 2.96 11.15
N VAL A 25 33.14 4.10 11.58
CA VAL A 25 32.53 5.42 11.41
C VAL A 25 32.35 5.74 9.92
N SER A 26 33.39 5.53 9.10
CA SER A 26 33.31 5.75 7.66
C SER A 26 32.28 4.82 7.01
N GLY A 27 32.15 3.57 7.47
CA GLY A 27 31.15 2.63 6.97
C GLY A 27 29.71 3.07 7.27
N LEU A 28 29.45 3.60 8.47
CA LEU A 28 28.14 4.13 8.85
C LEU A 28 27.80 5.42 8.09
N VAL A 29 28.78 6.31 7.92
CA VAL A 29 28.62 7.52 7.09
C VAL A 29 28.35 7.14 5.64
N ALA A 30 29.10 6.18 5.09
CA ALA A 30 28.87 5.66 3.75
C ALA A 30 27.47 5.04 3.62
N ALA A 31 27.01 4.29 4.62
CA ALA A 31 25.64 3.76 4.63
C ALA A 31 24.59 4.89 4.58
N ALA A 32 24.69 5.91 5.42
CA ALA A 32 23.79 7.07 5.38
C ALA A 32 23.83 7.79 4.02
N LEU A 33 25.02 8.01 3.47
CA LEU A 33 25.18 8.63 2.16
C LEU A 33 24.56 7.77 1.05
N VAL A 34 24.73 6.46 1.08
CA VAL A 34 24.10 5.55 0.10
C VAL A 34 22.57 5.62 0.19
N ILE A 35 22.00 5.73 1.39
CA ILE A 35 20.55 5.89 1.58
C ILE A 35 20.04 7.16 0.89
N VAL A 36 20.75 8.27 1.06
CA VAL A 36 20.38 9.57 0.47
C VAL A 36 20.63 9.59 -1.04
N LEU A 37 21.83 9.23 -1.47
CA LEU A 37 22.26 9.30 -2.87
C LEU A 37 21.46 8.36 -3.76
N MET A 38 21.17 7.14 -3.31
CA MET A 38 20.37 6.20 -4.12
C MET A 38 18.91 6.63 -4.21
N GLY A 39 18.32 7.17 -3.13
CA GLY A 39 16.96 7.73 -3.17
C GLY A 39 16.86 8.91 -4.14
N LEU A 40 17.81 9.85 -4.06
CA LEU A 40 17.95 10.95 -5.02
C LEU A 40 18.12 10.45 -6.46
N PHE A 41 19.02 9.48 -6.67
CA PHE A 41 19.26 8.90 -7.98
C PHE A 41 17.96 8.34 -8.57
N ALA A 42 17.21 7.54 -7.81
CA ALA A 42 15.94 6.97 -8.26
C ALA A 42 14.90 8.05 -8.65
N ALA A 43 14.77 9.12 -7.86
CA ALA A 43 13.88 10.23 -8.21
C ALA A 43 14.37 11.02 -9.42
N THR A 44 15.66 11.30 -9.52
CA THR A 44 16.23 12.01 -10.67
C THR A 44 16.15 11.19 -11.97
N ALA A 45 16.25 9.87 -11.90
CA ALA A 45 16.11 8.96 -13.03
C ALA A 45 14.64 8.73 -13.45
N SER A 46 13.67 8.98 -12.55
CA SER A 46 12.24 8.84 -12.85
C SER A 46 11.75 10.00 -13.73
N ASN A 47 10.94 9.69 -14.75
CA ASN A 47 10.25 10.69 -15.57
C ASN A 47 8.76 10.36 -15.60
N ILE A 48 7.92 11.39 -15.71
CA ILE A 48 6.49 11.25 -15.94
C ILE A 48 6.17 11.81 -17.32
N SER A 49 5.55 11.01 -18.15
CA SER A 49 5.04 11.42 -19.45
C SER A 49 3.71 10.72 -19.65
N CYS A 50 2.66 11.48 -19.90
CA CYS A 50 1.39 10.93 -20.30
C CYS A 50 0.77 11.87 -21.34
N SER A 51 0.17 11.27 -22.36
CA SER A 51 -0.56 11.97 -23.42
C SER A 51 -2.03 11.66 -23.26
N GLY A 52 -2.85 12.69 -23.04
CA GLY A 52 -4.29 12.56 -23.16
C GLY A 52 -4.72 12.35 -24.62
N PRO A 53 -6.02 12.08 -24.86
CA PRO A 53 -6.66 12.38 -26.15
C PRO A 53 -6.29 13.83 -26.54
N ASP A 54 -5.92 14.04 -27.80
CA ASP A 54 -5.41 15.31 -28.36
C ASP A 54 -3.95 15.68 -28.03
N GLY A 55 -3.20 14.79 -27.37
CA GLY A 55 -1.76 14.98 -27.12
C GLY A 55 -1.45 15.99 -26.01
N GLU A 56 -2.45 16.41 -25.23
CA GLU A 56 -2.21 17.25 -24.06
C GLU A 56 -1.45 16.47 -22.96
N PRO A 57 -0.44 17.09 -22.34
CA PRO A 57 0.25 16.47 -21.21
C PRO A 57 -0.67 16.42 -20.00
N CYS A 58 -0.88 15.23 -19.41
CA CYS A 58 -1.63 15.11 -18.14
C CYS A 58 -0.78 15.44 -16.89
N ALA A 59 0.40 16.03 -17.09
CA ALA A 59 1.24 16.57 -16.03
C ALA A 59 0.47 17.63 -15.22
N GLY A 60 0.33 17.42 -13.90
CA GLY A 60 -0.38 18.33 -13.00
C GLY A 60 -1.86 18.00 -12.75
N SER A 61 -2.39 16.89 -13.26
CA SER A 61 -3.73 16.42 -12.86
C SER A 61 -3.67 15.83 -11.44
N THR A 62 -3.90 16.68 -10.42
CA THR A 62 -4.17 16.17 -9.09
C THR A 62 -5.45 15.35 -9.15
N PRO A 63 -5.46 14.09 -8.70
CA PRO A 63 -6.65 13.28 -8.69
C PRO A 63 -7.74 13.94 -7.84
N THR A 64 -8.99 13.67 -8.21
CA THR A 64 -10.15 14.03 -7.42
C THR A 64 -9.97 13.53 -5.99
N ARG A 65 -10.37 14.35 -5.02
CA ARG A 65 -10.33 13.98 -3.61
C ARG A 65 -11.71 13.55 -3.14
N GLY A 66 -11.77 12.41 -2.48
CA GLY A 66 -12.96 11.96 -1.78
C GLY A 66 -13.20 12.75 -0.49
N PRO A 67 -14.30 12.46 0.22
CA PRO A 67 -14.71 13.19 1.42
C PRO A 67 -13.70 13.15 2.57
N GLY A 68 -12.89 12.08 2.67
CA GLY A 68 -11.83 11.96 3.66
C GLY A 68 -10.48 12.53 3.20
N GLY A 69 -10.42 13.11 1.98
CA GLY A 69 -9.19 13.66 1.38
C GLY A 69 -8.33 12.62 0.66
N GLU A 70 -8.76 11.36 0.60
CA GLU A 70 -8.15 10.29 -0.18
C GLU A 70 -8.24 10.56 -1.69
N PRO A 71 -7.26 10.13 -2.49
CA PRO A 71 -7.35 10.21 -3.94
C PRO A 71 -8.34 9.17 -4.47
N VAL A 72 -9.26 9.59 -5.33
CA VAL A 72 -10.33 8.74 -5.86
C VAL A 72 -10.51 8.94 -7.36
N VAL A 73 -11.00 7.90 -8.02
CA VAL A 73 -11.67 8.01 -9.30
C VAL A 73 -13.17 8.12 -9.00
N ASP A 74 -13.80 9.17 -9.54
CA ASP A 74 -15.24 9.39 -9.44
C ASP A 74 -15.78 9.70 -10.84
N ALA A 75 -15.68 8.70 -11.71
CA ALA A 75 -16.02 8.77 -13.12
C ALA A 75 -17.07 7.71 -13.46
N PHE A 76 -18.29 8.16 -13.79
CA PHE A 76 -19.40 7.25 -14.12
C PHE A 76 -20.53 7.96 -14.87
N ALA A 77 -21.36 7.18 -15.57
CA ALA A 77 -22.60 7.66 -16.15
C ALA A 77 -23.74 7.61 -15.13
N PHE A 78 -24.52 8.67 -15.06
CA PHE A 78 -25.51 8.89 -14.01
C PHE A 78 -26.84 9.36 -14.58
N ALA A 79 -27.87 8.53 -14.44
CA ALA A 79 -29.26 8.91 -14.67
C ALA A 79 -29.86 9.29 -13.32
N HIS A 80 -30.02 10.59 -13.07
CA HIS A 80 -30.32 11.10 -11.72
C HIS A 80 -31.54 12.02 -11.65
N GLN A 81 -32.09 12.09 -10.44
CA GLN A 81 -33.12 13.04 -10.02
C GLN A 81 -32.75 13.66 -8.67
N SER A 82 -33.32 14.82 -8.39
CA SER A 82 -33.28 15.42 -7.05
C SER A 82 -34.09 14.57 -6.09
N PHE A 83 -33.52 14.28 -4.92
CA PHE A 83 -34.19 13.53 -3.86
C PHE A 83 -34.08 14.31 -2.55
N THR A 84 -35.21 14.65 -1.94
CA THR A 84 -35.28 15.53 -0.76
C THR A 84 -35.85 14.80 0.46
N GLY A 85 -35.15 14.90 1.59
CA GLY A 85 -35.55 14.29 2.85
C GLY A 85 -35.40 12.77 2.86
N ASP A 86 -36.30 12.10 3.59
CA ASP A 86 -36.31 10.66 3.78
C ASP A 86 -37.13 9.95 2.69
N GLY A 87 -36.78 8.70 2.40
CA GLY A 87 -37.42 7.93 1.33
C GLY A 87 -36.52 6.83 0.79
N SER A 88 -36.87 6.28 -0.38
CA SER A 88 -36.11 5.20 -0.98
C SER A 88 -36.16 5.21 -2.50
N ILE A 89 -35.13 4.65 -3.12
CA ILE A 89 -35.13 4.22 -4.51
C ILE A 89 -34.99 2.70 -4.55
N THR A 90 -35.85 2.07 -5.35
CA THR A 90 -35.79 0.63 -5.67
C THR A 90 -35.69 0.47 -7.17
N ALA A 91 -34.82 -0.41 -7.66
CA ALA A 91 -34.72 -0.75 -9.08
C ALA A 91 -34.32 -2.21 -9.24
N ARG A 92 -34.74 -2.85 -10.34
CA ARG A 92 -34.25 -4.17 -10.72
C ARG A 92 -33.22 -4.02 -11.81
N VAL A 93 -32.03 -4.56 -11.58
CA VAL A 93 -30.96 -4.67 -12.58
C VAL A 93 -31.22 -5.92 -13.39
N THR A 94 -31.47 -5.78 -14.69
CA THR A 94 -31.82 -6.89 -15.60
C THR A 94 -30.65 -7.38 -16.42
N SER A 95 -29.63 -6.52 -16.63
CA SER A 95 -28.42 -6.83 -17.37
C SER A 95 -27.29 -5.93 -16.88
N LEU A 96 -26.07 -6.48 -16.83
CA LEU A 96 -24.84 -5.73 -16.62
C LEU A 96 -23.77 -6.37 -17.51
N THR A 97 -23.26 -5.61 -18.47
CA THR A 97 -22.18 -6.04 -19.35
C THR A 97 -21.14 -4.94 -19.47
N ALA A 98 -19.90 -5.27 -19.81
CA ALA A 98 -18.93 -4.30 -20.30
C ALA A 98 -18.29 -4.77 -21.61
N VAL A 99 -17.96 -3.80 -22.45
CA VAL A 99 -17.20 -4.00 -23.68
C VAL A 99 -15.87 -3.28 -23.58
N SER A 100 -14.79 -3.96 -23.96
CA SER A 100 -13.45 -3.39 -24.04
C SER A 100 -13.07 -3.14 -25.50
N SER A 101 -12.40 -2.02 -25.76
CA SER A 101 -11.82 -1.72 -27.07
C SER A 101 -10.30 -1.90 -27.00
N SER A 102 -9.82 -3.12 -27.24
CA SER A 102 -8.38 -3.40 -27.32
C SER A 102 -7.81 -3.04 -28.70
N ASP A 103 -6.68 -2.32 -28.72
CA ASP A 103 -5.78 -2.16 -29.88
C ASP A 103 -6.43 -1.75 -31.22
N GLY A 104 -7.46 -0.90 -31.21
CA GLY A 104 -8.13 -0.43 -32.43
C GLY A 104 -8.90 -1.53 -33.21
N GLY A 105 -9.16 -2.67 -32.58
CA GLY A 105 -9.98 -3.76 -33.10
C GLY A 105 -11.48 -3.58 -32.80
N THR A 106 -12.28 -4.58 -33.17
CA THR A 106 -13.72 -4.62 -32.83
C THR A 106 -13.92 -4.78 -31.32
N PRO A 107 -14.84 -4.03 -30.67
CA PRO A 107 -15.14 -4.17 -29.25
C PRO A 107 -15.44 -5.63 -28.87
N VAL A 108 -14.84 -6.11 -27.78
CA VAL A 108 -15.05 -7.47 -27.26
C VAL A 108 -15.83 -7.38 -25.96
N ALA A 109 -16.87 -8.21 -25.81
CA ALA A 109 -17.60 -8.32 -24.54
C ALA A 109 -16.67 -8.95 -23.50
N ASP A 110 -16.27 -8.14 -22.52
CA ASP A 110 -15.33 -8.51 -21.47
C ASP A 110 -15.74 -7.78 -20.20
N THR A 111 -16.66 -8.42 -19.45
CA THR A 111 -17.19 -7.82 -18.23
C THR A 111 -16.19 -8.02 -17.10
N LEU A 112 -15.54 -6.94 -16.70
CA LEU A 112 -14.54 -6.96 -15.64
C LEU A 112 -15.20 -7.27 -14.30
N PRO A 113 -14.47 -7.90 -13.35
CA PRO A 113 -15.03 -8.25 -12.04
C PRO A 113 -15.66 -7.06 -11.29
N TRP A 114 -15.07 -5.87 -11.48
CA TRP A 114 -15.49 -4.61 -10.88
C TRP A 114 -16.20 -3.66 -11.86
N THR A 115 -16.73 -4.15 -12.99
CA THR A 115 -17.79 -3.43 -13.72
C THR A 115 -18.98 -3.26 -12.77
N LYS A 116 -19.51 -2.05 -12.63
CA LYS A 116 -20.52 -1.67 -11.64
C LYS A 116 -21.78 -1.13 -12.31
N GLY A 117 -22.94 -1.61 -11.88
CA GLY A 117 -24.24 -1.08 -12.26
C GLY A 117 -25.22 -1.18 -11.10
N GLY A 118 -25.94 -0.09 -10.81
CA GLY A 118 -26.84 -0.10 -9.65
C GLY A 118 -27.52 1.23 -9.37
N ILE A 119 -27.93 1.39 -8.12
CA ILE A 119 -28.54 2.60 -7.59
C ILE A 119 -27.54 3.34 -6.71
N ILE A 120 -27.48 4.66 -6.85
CA ILE A 120 -26.58 5.52 -6.09
C ILE A 120 -27.34 6.72 -5.53
N LEU A 121 -26.98 7.10 -4.31
CA LEU A 121 -27.34 8.35 -3.68
C LEU A 121 -26.05 9.12 -3.39
N LYS A 122 -25.93 10.32 -3.94
CA LYS A 122 -24.73 11.16 -3.91
C LYS A 122 -25.09 12.59 -3.54
N GLU A 123 -24.26 13.23 -2.71
CA GLU A 123 -24.49 14.61 -2.27
C GLU A 123 -24.70 15.57 -3.46
N SER A 124 -23.85 15.49 -4.48
CA SER A 124 -23.94 16.31 -5.68
C SER A 124 -23.31 15.60 -6.90
N THR A 125 -23.44 16.17 -8.09
CA THR A 125 -22.74 15.69 -9.30
C THR A 125 -21.28 16.16 -9.37
N THR A 126 -20.78 16.88 -8.37
CA THR A 126 -19.37 17.28 -8.30
C THR A 126 -18.50 16.04 -7.99
N PRO A 127 -17.45 15.77 -8.78
CA PRO A 127 -16.53 14.67 -8.51
C PRO A 127 -15.93 14.74 -7.11
N GLY A 128 -15.85 13.60 -6.42
CA GLY A 128 -15.36 13.48 -5.05
C GLY A 128 -16.43 13.66 -3.97
N SER A 129 -17.67 14.00 -4.35
CA SER A 129 -18.76 14.18 -3.38
C SER A 129 -19.13 12.88 -2.66
N PRO A 130 -19.47 12.94 -1.36
CA PRO A 130 -19.99 11.81 -0.59
C PRO A 130 -21.11 11.05 -1.29
N TYR A 131 -21.09 9.73 -1.18
CA TYR A 131 -22.11 8.87 -1.76
C TYR A 131 -22.27 7.55 -1.00
N ALA A 132 -23.43 6.92 -1.22
CA ALA A 132 -23.67 5.51 -0.96
C ALA A 132 -24.33 4.88 -2.19
N ALA A 133 -23.78 3.77 -2.67
CA ALA A 133 -24.25 3.04 -3.83
C ALA A 133 -24.51 1.59 -3.46
N LEU A 134 -25.66 1.06 -3.86
CA LEU A 134 -25.91 -0.37 -3.87
C LEU A 134 -25.72 -0.83 -5.31
N THR A 135 -24.66 -1.58 -5.55
CA THR A 135 -24.18 -1.92 -6.88
C THR A 135 -24.17 -3.42 -7.07
N LEU A 136 -24.64 -3.88 -8.22
CA LEU A 136 -24.24 -5.17 -8.73
C LEU A 136 -22.87 -5.00 -9.40
N THR A 137 -22.01 -6.01 -9.26
CA THR A 137 -20.69 -6.04 -9.88
C THR A 137 -20.57 -7.18 -10.88
N GLY A 138 -19.67 -7.07 -11.84
CA GLY A 138 -19.45 -8.09 -12.87
C GLY A 138 -19.00 -9.46 -12.32
N GLY A 139 -18.34 -9.50 -11.16
CA GLY A 139 -17.82 -10.74 -10.58
C GLY A 139 -17.82 -10.85 -9.06
N HIS A 140 -18.31 -9.85 -8.33
CA HIS A 140 -18.30 -9.81 -6.85
C HIS A 140 -19.70 -9.63 -6.23
N GLY A 141 -20.74 -9.93 -7.00
CA GLY A 141 -22.14 -9.83 -6.61
C GLY A 141 -22.57 -8.42 -6.23
N VAL A 142 -23.56 -8.32 -5.35
CA VAL A 142 -24.08 -7.05 -4.84
C VAL A 142 -23.17 -6.52 -3.73
N ARG A 143 -22.82 -5.24 -3.80
CA ARG A 143 -22.01 -4.51 -2.82
C ARG A 143 -22.68 -3.21 -2.41
N LEU A 144 -22.63 -2.87 -1.12
CA LEU A 144 -22.94 -1.53 -0.63
C LEU A 144 -21.64 -0.74 -0.48
N GLN A 145 -21.35 0.12 -1.46
CA GLN A 145 -20.15 0.95 -1.50
C GLN A 145 -20.46 2.37 -1.02
N HIS A 146 -19.56 2.98 -0.27
CA HIS A 146 -19.75 4.35 0.20
C HIS A 146 -18.45 5.11 0.35
N ASN A 147 -18.47 6.40 0.03
CA ASN A 147 -17.33 7.32 0.10
C ASN A 147 -16.02 6.70 -0.44
N PHE A 148 -16.13 5.97 -1.56
CA PHE A 148 -15.05 5.32 -2.31
C PHE A 148 -14.32 4.18 -1.58
N THR A 149 -14.05 4.33 -0.29
CA THR A 149 -13.22 3.42 0.50
C THR A 149 -14.00 2.34 1.23
N GLY A 150 -15.28 2.59 1.54
CA GLY A 150 -16.13 1.63 2.22
C GLY A 150 -16.82 0.66 1.26
N ASP A 151 -16.77 -0.62 1.59
CA ASP A 151 -17.43 -1.70 0.86
C ASP A 151 -18.02 -2.72 1.85
N ILE A 152 -19.28 -3.12 1.62
CA ILE A 152 -19.96 -4.15 2.40
C ILE A 152 -20.56 -5.16 1.43
N ALA A 153 -20.16 -6.43 1.57
CA ALA A 153 -20.63 -7.51 0.71
C ALA A 153 -22.09 -7.88 0.98
N GLY A 154 -22.88 -8.00 -0.08
CA GLY A 154 -24.17 -8.66 -0.07
C GLY A 154 -24.03 -10.18 -0.18
N THR A 155 -25.17 -10.84 -0.37
CA THR A 155 -25.27 -12.30 -0.51
C THR A 155 -25.66 -12.75 -1.90
N LEU A 156 -26.17 -11.85 -2.74
CA LEU A 156 -26.58 -12.16 -4.11
C LEU A 156 -25.46 -11.91 -5.13
N ASP A 157 -25.34 -12.81 -6.11
CA ASP A 157 -24.36 -12.75 -7.19
C ASP A 157 -24.96 -12.95 -8.59
N ALA A 158 -26.29 -12.93 -8.71
CA ALA A 158 -27.02 -13.23 -9.94
C ALA A 158 -27.78 -12.03 -10.54
N VAL A 159 -27.95 -12.05 -11.86
CA VAL A 159 -28.86 -11.18 -12.61
C VAL A 159 -30.11 -11.98 -13.00
N PRO A 160 -31.34 -11.44 -12.88
CA PRO A 160 -31.66 -10.10 -12.38
C PRO A 160 -31.58 -10.00 -10.86
N SER A 161 -31.28 -8.81 -10.35
CA SER A 161 -31.24 -8.50 -8.92
C SER A 161 -32.02 -7.23 -8.60
N TRP A 162 -32.82 -7.25 -7.54
CA TRP A 162 -33.52 -6.08 -7.03
C TRP A 162 -32.68 -5.39 -5.97
N LEU A 163 -32.51 -4.08 -6.12
CA LEU A 163 -31.71 -3.24 -5.25
C LEU A 163 -32.59 -2.15 -4.64
N ARG A 164 -32.43 -1.87 -3.34
CA ARG A 164 -33.12 -0.78 -2.65
C ARG A 164 -32.16 -0.01 -1.75
N LEU A 165 -32.09 1.30 -1.95
CA LEU A 165 -31.44 2.24 -1.04
C LEU A 165 -32.51 3.06 -0.32
N THR A 166 -32.46 3.05 1.00
CA THR A 166 -33.36 3.83 1.86
C THR A 166 -32.55 4.87 2.62
N ARG A 167 -32.99 6.13 2.57
CA ARG A 167 -32.42 7.24 3.32
C ARG A 167 -33.31 7.58 4.52
N SER A 168 -32.69 7.70 5.69
CA SER A 168 -33.27 8.38 6.84
C SER A 168 -32.25 9.32 7.47
N GLY A 169 -32.46 10.62 7.29
CA GLY A 169 -31.50 11.68 7.59
C GLY A 169 -30.17 11.47 6.86
N ASP A 170 -29.11 11.28 7.65
CA ASP A 170 -27.74 11.00 7.17
C ASP A 170 -27.45 9.50 7.04
N THR A 171 -28.42 8.64 7.31
CA THR A 171 -28.25 7.18 7.33
C THR A 171 -28.82 6.58 6.04
N ILE A 172 -28.00 5.80 5.35
CA ILE A 172 -28.37 5.09 4.13
C ILE A 172 -28.32 3.58 4.39
N THR A 173 -29.40 2.90 4.09
CA THR A 173 -29.52 1.44 4.27
C THR A 173 -29.76 0.77 2.92
N GLY A 174 -28.92 -0.21 2.58
CA GLY A 174 -29.00 -1.00 1.36
C GLY A 174 -29.64 -2.36 1.61
N HIS A 175 -30.65 -2.70 0.81
CA HIS A 175 -31.26 -4.03 0.78
C HIS A 175 -31.23 -4.60 -0.63
N GLU A 176 -31.05 -5.92 -0.71
CA GLU A 176 -31.08 -6.68 -1.95
C GLU A 176 -32.22 -7.70 -1.92
N SER A 177 -32.68 -8.14 -3.09
CA SER A 177 -33.71 -9.17 -3.23
C SER A 177 -33.60 -9.88 -4.57
N ALA A 178 -33.80 -11.19 -4.59
CA ALA A 178 -33.83 -11.97 -5.84
C ALA A 178 -35.19 -11.87 -6.55
N ASP A 179 -36.28 -11.66 -5.81
CA ASP A 179 -37.66 -11.71 -6.30
C ASP A 179 -38.42 -10.38 -6.22
N GLY A 180 -37.86 -9.39 -5.52
CA GLY A 180 -38.47 -8.09 -5.25
C GLY A 180 -39.45 -8.10 -4.08
N VAL A 181 -39.62 -9.24 -3.40
CA VAL A 181 -40.57 -9.47 -2.30
C VAL A 181 -39.84 -9.75 -0.99
N ALA A 182 -38.89 -10.69 -0.98
CA ALA A 182 -38.07 -11.02 0.17
C ALA A 182 -36.78 -10.18 0.15
N TRP A 183 -36.65 -9.26 1.10
CA TRP A 183 -35.53 -8.31 1.15
C TRP A 183 -34.53 -8.70 2.24
N HIS A 184 -33.25 -8.76 1.86
CA HIS A 184 -32.13 -8.99 2.75
C HIS A 184 -31.34 -7.70 2.94
N LEU A 185 -30.93 -7.42 4.17
CA LEU A 185 -30.08 -6.28 4.49
C LEU A 185 -28.65 -6.57 4.03
N VAL A 186 -28.10 -5.71 3.19
CA VAL A 186 -26.67 -5.73 2.84
C VAL A 186 -25.88 -4.95 3.89
N GLY A 187 -26.33 -3.74 4.23
CA GLY A 187 -25.67 -2.93 5.25
C GLY A 187 -26.32 -1.58 5.49
N THR A 188 -25.83 -0.87 6.51
CA THR A 188 -26.24 0.50 6.85
C THR A 188 -24.99 1.36 7.01
N VAL A 189 -24.96 2.51 6.34
CA VAL A 189 -23.84 3.44 6.31
C VAL A 189 -24.32 4.84 6.69
N ARG A 190 -23.43 5.65 7.26
CA ARG A 190 -23.74 7.03 7.65
C ARG A 190 -22.89 8.01 6.85
N LEU A 191 -23.55 8.98 6.21
CA LEU A 191 -22.93 10.06 5.45
C LEU A 191 -23.13 11.37 6.24
N PRO A 192 -22.21 11.72 7.16
CA PRO A 192 -22.41 12.87 8.04
C PRO A 192 -22.44 14.18 7.24
N GLY A 193 -23.43 15.04 7.53
CA GLY A 193 -23.55 16.35 6.90
C GLY A 193 -24.21 16.32 5.52
N LEU A 194 -24.92 15.24 5.19
CA LEU A 194 -25.62 15.10 3.92
C LEU A 194 -26.73 16.16 3.80
N PRO A 195 -26.76 16.98 2.73
CA PRO A 195 -27.76 18.04 2.59
C PRO A 195 -29.17 17.47 2.44
N GLN A 196 -30.19 18.27 2.76
CA GLN A 196 -31.60 17.84 2.65
C GLN A 196 -31.95 17.34 1.26
N THR A 197 -31.48 18.03 0.21
CA THR A 197 -31.63 17.61 -1.19
C THR A 197 -30.31 17.07 -1.71
N VAL A 198 -30.35 15.86 -2.26
CA VAL A 198 -29.23 15.12 -2.86
C VAL A 198 -29.57 14.71 -4.30
N ARG A 199 -28.62 14.09 -4.99
CA ARG A 199 -28.84 13.43 -6.28
C ARG A 199 -28.91 11.93 -6.08
N ALA A 200 -29.99 11.30 -6.55
CA ALA A 200 -30.15 9.86 -6.48
C ALA A 200 -30.66 9.31 -7.81
N GLY A 201 -30.26 8.08 -8.13
CA GLY A 201 -30.63 7.47 -9.40
C GLY A 201 -29.86 6.21 -9.74
N LEU A 202 -29.74 5.96 -11.05
CA LEU A 202 -29.15 4.77 -11.64
C LEU A 202 -27.79 5.12 -12.23
N PHE A 203 -26.83 4.21 -12.12
CA PHE A 203 -25.50 4.44 -12.65
C PHE A 203 -24.88 3.20 -13.27
N ALA A 204 -23.91 3.42 -14.15
CA ALA A 204 -23.04 2.39 -14.71
C ALA A 204 -21.62 2.93 -14.86
N THR A 205 -20.63 2.09 -14.60
CA THR A 205 -19.21 2.39 -14.80
C THR A 205 -18.40 1.09 -14.91
N SER A 206 -17.27 1.13 -15.60
CA SER A 206 -16.37 -0.02 -15.70
C SER A 206 -14.91 0.45 -15.70
N PRO A 207 -14.07 -0.08 -14.79
CA PRO A 207 -12.68 0.32 -14.68
C PRO A 207 -11.92 0.01 -15.97
N HIS A 208 -10.76 0.63 -16.16
CA HIS A 208 -9.90 0.28 -17.27
C HIS A 208 -9.44 -1.18 -17.17
N HIS A 209 -9.30 -1.85 -18.31
CA HIS A 209 -8.67 -3.16 -18.37
C HIS A 209 -7.15 -2.97 -18.50
N GLU A 210 -6.41 -3.32 -17.45
CA GLU A 210 -4.96 -3.16 -17.40
C GLU A 210 -4.24 -4.47 -17.69
N VAL A 211 -3.32 -4.42 -18.65
CA VAL A 211 -2.39 -5.51 -18.95
C VAL A 211 -1.00 -5.08 -18.52
N VAL A 212 -0.53 -5.63 -17.40
CA VAL A 212 0.80 -5.34 -16.85
C VAL A 212 1.75 -6.50 -17.16
N THR A 213 2.88 -6.17 -17.80
CA THR A 213 3.99 -7.08 -18.02
C THR A 213 5.13 -6.71 -17.08
N GLU A 214 5.54 -7.66 -16.23
CA GLU A 214 6.63 -7.46 -15.28
C GLU A 214 7.88 -8.22 -15.69
N SER A 215 9.03 -7.60 -15.49
CA SER A 215 10.34 -8.23 -15.67
C SER A 215 11.33 -7.73 -14.61
N PHE A 216 12.44 -8.44 -14.47
CA PHE A 216 13.55 -7.99 -13.61
C PHE A 216 14.08 -6.60 -14.01
N ALA A 217 13.97 -6.23 -15.30
CA ALA A 217 14.48 -4.97 -15.84
C ALA A 217 13.48 -3.81 -15.76
N GLY A 218 12.21 -4.07 -15.41
CA GLY A 218 11.16 -3.06 -15.33
C GLY A 218 9.76 -3.63 -15.51
N THR A 219 8.77 -2.81 -15.19
CA THR A 219 7.33 -3.09 -15.38
C THR A 219 6.81 -2.18 -16.49
N SER A 220 6.05 -2.74 -17.45
CA SER A 220 5.31 -1.98 -18.46
C SER A 220 3.84 -2.35 -18.40
N GLY A 221 2.94 -1.37 -18.51
CA GLY A 221 1.50 -1.60 -18.50
C GLY A 221 0.84 -0.93 -19.69
N ILE A 222 -0.20 -1.57 -20.24
CA ILE A 222 -1.12 -0.98 -21.20
C ILE A 222 -2.50 -0.98 -20.55
N SER A 223 -3.21 0.14 -20.64
CA SER A 223 -4.54 0.32 -20.06
C SER A 223 -5.54 0.56 -21.19
N TYR A 224 -6.61 -0.22 -21.22
CA TYR A 224 -7.66 -0.16 -22.24
C TYR A 224 -8.95 0.41 -21.62
N PRO A 225 -9.63 1.35 -22.28
CA PRO A 225 -10.95 1.79 -21.84
C PRO A 225 -11.97 0.66 -21.95
N THR A 226 -12.88 0.62 -20.97
CA THR A 226 -14.04 -0.27 -21.00
C THR A 226 -15.31 0.51 -20.70
N MET A 227 -16.39 0.11 -21.37
CA MET A 227 -17.70 0.76 -21.28
C MET A 227 -18.69 -0.22 -20.66
N ALA A 228 -19.22 0.11 -19.47
CA ALA A 228 -20.32 -0.63 -18.88
C ALA A 228 -21.64 -0.31 -19.59
N THR A 229 -22.54 -1.27 -19.68
CA THR A 229 -23.96 -1.10 -19.99
C THR A 229 -24.79 -1.81 -18.92
N ALA A 230 -25.56 -1.04 -18.16
CA ALA A 230 -26.49 -1.55 -17.16
C ALA A 230 -27.94 -1.25 -17.57
N GLU A 231 -28.79 -2.26 -17.52
CA GLU A 231 -30.22 -2.15 -17.85
C GLU A 231 -31.06 -2.30 -16.58
N PHE A 232 -32.05 -1.42 -16.45
CA PHE A 232 -32.90 -1.32 -15.28
C PHE A 232 -34.37 -1.30 -15.65
N ASP A 233 -35.19 -1.99 -14.86
CA ASP A 233 -36.64 -1.86 -14.93
C ASP A 233 -37.27 -1.78 -13.53
N ARG A 234 -38.61 -1.68 -13.51
CA ARG A 234 -39.43 -1.70 -12.28
C ARG A 234 -38.95 -0.72 -11.21
N ILE A 235 -38.65 0.50 -11.64
CA ILE A 235 -38.08 1.55 -10.77
C ILE A 235 -39.19 2.13 -9.88
N GLY A 236 -38.99 2.06 -8.57
CA GLY A 236 -39.89 2.58 -7.55
C GLY A 236 -39.23 3.69 -6.73
N LEU A 237 -39.87 4.85 -6.67
CA LEU A 237 -39.43 6.01 -5.90
C LEU A 237 -40.41 6.25 -4.74
N GLN A 238 -39.88 6.38 -3.52
CA GLN A 238 -40.65 6.73 -2.33
C GLN A 238 -40.03 7.97 -1.67
N GLY A 239 -40.86 8.86 -1.11
CA GLY A 239 -40.44 10.15 -0.55
C GLY A 239 -40.62 11.30 -1.53
N SER A 240 -39.86 12.39 -1.34
CA SER A 240 -39.99 13.61 -2.16
C SER A 240 -39.00 13.64 -3.32
N TRP A 241 -39.51 13.38 -4.52
CA TRP A 241 -38.79 13.43 -5.81
C TRP A 241 -39.44 14.49 -6.70
N PRO A 242 -38.98 15.76 -6.64
CA PRO A 242 -39.63 16.85 -7.37
C PRO A 242 -39.45 16.75 -8.89
N ASP A 243 -38.36 16.12 -9.33
CA ASP A 243 -38.10 15.89 -10.75
C ASP A 243 -38.99 14.75 -11.25
N ARG A 244 -39.58 14.92 -12.44
CA ARG A 244 -40.44 13.88 -13.07
C ARG A 244 -39.74 13.11 -14.18
N THR A 245 -38.53 13.53 -14.53
CA THR A 245 -37.74 12.99 -15.65
C THR A 245 -36.32 12.73 -15.18
N TRP A 246 -35.72 11.65 -15.68
CA TRP A 246 -34.30 11.38 -15.46
C TRP A 246 -33.45 12.41 -16.19
N THR A 247 -32.49 12.99 -15.48
CA THR A 247 -31.42 13.79 -16.09
C THR A 247 -30.23 12.86 -16.30
N GLY A 248 -29.84 12.64 -17.55
CA GLY A 248 -28.65 11.88 -17.90
C GLY A 248 -27.41 12.79 -17.94
N GLY A 249 -26.28 12.26 -17.51
CA GLY A 249 -24.99 12.94 -17.61
C GLY A 249 -23.85 12.06 -17.12
N SER A 250 -22.63 12.58 -17.21
CA SER A 250 -21.44 11.95 -16.65
C SER A 250 -20.94 12.74 -15.45
N VAL A 251 -20.52 12.05 -14.39
CA VAL A 251 -19.73 12.62 -13.30
C VAL A 251 -18.27 12.31 -13.59
N GLY A 252 -17.36 13.29 -13.48
CA GLY A 252 -15.90 13.14 -13.53
C GLY A 252 -15.26 12.63 -14.83
N GLY A 253 -16.03 12.08 -15.77
CA GLY A 253 -15.57 11.61 -17.09
C GLY A 253 -15.73 12.63 -18.21
N ARG A 254 -15.07 12.39 -19.35
CA ARG A 254 -15.03 13.26 -20.54
C ARG A 254 -16.33 13.29 -21.38
N GLY A 255 -17.42 12.71 -20.90
CA GLY A 255 -18.76 12.87 -21.50
C GLY A 255 -19.27 11.71 -22.36
N ASP A 256 -18.61 10.54 -22.38
CA ASP A 256 -19.06 9.36 -23.14
C ASP A 256 -20.17 8.55 -22.46
N GLY A 257 -20.68 9.03 -21.32
CA GLY A 257 -21.81 8.40 -20.65
C GLY A 257 -23.14 8.67 -21.38
N ASP A 258 -23.85 7.60 -21.73
CA ASP A 258 -25.15 7.65 -22.41
C ASP A 258 -26.26 7.12 -21.50
N VAL A 259 -27.42 7.79 -21.53
CA VAL A 259 -28.60 7.41 -20.74
C VAL A 259 -29.80 7.36 -21.67
N GLU A 260 -30.31 6.16 -21.87
CA GLU A 260 -31.47 5.91 -22.71
C GLU A 260 -32.67 5.54 -21.82
N VAL A 261 -33.76 6.30 -21.94
CA VAL A 261 -35.00 6.06 -21.19
C VAL A 261 -36.06 5.57 -22.18
N SER A 262 -36.56 4.35 -21.98
CA SER A 262 -37.58 3.73 -22.82
C SER A 262 -38.85 3.42 -22.00
N ALA A 263 -39.89 2.90 -22.65
CA ALA A 263 -41.08 2.41 -21.95
C ALA A 263 -40.79 1.16 -21.11
N ASP A 264 -39.79 0.37 -21.51
CA ASP A 264 -39.43 -0.92 -20.92
C ASP A 264 -38.43 -0.77 -19.77
N GLY A 265 -37.72 0.36 -19.67
CA GLY A 265 -36.73 0.58 -18.63
C GLY A 265 -35.81 1.78 -18.85
N VAL A 266 -34.70 1.80 -18.13
CA VAL A 266 -33.61 2.76 -18.29
C VAL A 266 -32.32 1.99 -18.56
N THR A 267 -31.58 2.40 -19.58
CA THR A 267 -30.25 1.87 -19.90
C THR A 267 -29.22 2.95 -19.64
N VAL A 268 -28.20 2.62 -18.85
CA VAL A 268 -27.09 3.53 -18.53
C VAL A 268 -25.79 2.92 -19.05
N ARG A 269 -25.07 3.68 -19.87
CA ARG A 269 -23.77 3.31 -20.42
C ARG A 269 -22.71 4.26 -19.91
N GLY A 270 -21.61 3.75 -19.37
CA GLY A 270 -20.57 4.62 -18.81
C GLY A 270 -19.21 3.97 -18.67
N GLU A 271 -18.17 4.80 -18.82
CA GLU A 271 -16.77 4.47 -18.54
C GLU A 271 -16.30 5.10 -17.23
N GLY A 272 -15.17 4.62 -16.72
CA GLY A 272 -14.48 5.19 -15.57
C GLY A 272 -14.51 4.25 -14.37
N ASP A 273 -14.42 4.80 -13.16
CA ASP A 273 -14.63 4.00 -11.96
C ASP A 273 -15.13 4.90 -10.81
N ILE A 274 -15.75 4.27 -9.83
CA ILE A 274 -16.05 4.88 -8.53
C ILE A 274 -15.28 4.08 -7.48
N ALA A 275 -14.03 4.45 -7.23
CA ALA A 275 -13.12 3.70 -6.36
C ALA A 275 -11.94 4.56 -5.87
N PRO A 276 -11.22 4.14 -4.80
CA PRO A 276 -10.02 4.82 -4.37
C PRO A 276 -8.88 4.54 -5.36
N ILE A 277 -8.00 5.53 -5.55
CA ILE A 277 -6.77 5.31 -6.32
C ILE A 277 -5.77 4.64 -5.39
N VAL A 278 -5.21 3.51 -5.86
CA VAL A 278 -4.16 2.77 -5.16
C VAL A 278 -2.81 3.01 -5.82
N ALA A 279 -1.74 2.88 -5.04
CA ALA A 279 -0.40 2.89 -5.62
C ALA A 279 -0.12 1.59 -6.35
N GLY A 280 0.66 1.69 -7.43
CA GLY A 280 1.20 0.58 -8.20
C GLY A 280 2.24 1.08 -9.19
N ARG A 281 3.09 0.20 -9.71
CA ARG A 281 4.18 0.53 -10.64
C ARG A 281 3.72 1.17 -11.95
N GLY A 282 2.47 0.97 -12.35
CA GLY A 282 1.85 1.63 -13.50
C GLY A 282 1.09 2.92 -13.18
N GLY A 283 0.89 3.24 -11.88
CA GLY A 283 0.14 4.41 -11.46
C GLY A 283 0.94 5.72 -11.52
N LEU A 284 0.25 6.85 -11.69
CA LEU A 284 0.87 8.18 -11.78
C LEU A 284 1.41 8.72 -10.43
N GLY A 285 1.22 7.98 -9.33
CA GLY A 285 1.52 8.43 -7.98
C GLY A 285 2.79 7.86 -7.34
N LYS A 286 3.40 8.61 -6.41
CA LYS A 286 4.57 8.20 -5.61
C LYS A 286 4.20 8.05 -4.14
N THR A 287 4.68 6.98 -3.52
CA THR A 287 4.46 6.66 -2.10
C THR A 287 5.66 7.03 -1.23
N VAL A 288 5.50 7.03 0.09
CA VAL A 288 6.58 7.36 1.04
C VAL A 288 7.68 6.31 1.02
N GLU A 289 7.32 5.03 0.98
CA GLU A 289 8.26 3.91 0.92
C GLU A 289 9.09 3.89 -0.37
N GLY A 290 8.53 4.33 -1.49
CA GLY A 290 9.27 4.50 -2.76
C GLY A 290 10.46 5.45 -2.63
N ARG A 291 10.41 6.42 -1.71
CA ARG A 291 11.53 7.35 -1.44
C ARG A 291 12.66 6.70 -0.66
N LEU A 292 12.40 5.57 -0.01
CA LEU A 292 13.34 4.85 0.86
C LEU A 292 14.01 3.67 0.16
N VAL A 293 13.99 3.60 -1.17
CA VAL A 293 14.74 2.59 -1.95
C VAL A 293 16.23 2.56 -1.55
N GLY A 294 16.83 3.71 -1.22
CA GLY A 294 18.20 3.76 -0.72
C GLY A 294 18.43 3.07 0.62
N ALA A 295 17.40 2.89 1.46
CA ALA A 295 17.49 2.14 2.72
C ALA A 295 17.89 0.68 2.49
N PHE A 296 17.46 0.08 1.39
CA PHE A 296 17.86 -1.26 1.00
C PHE A 296 19.35 -1.34 0.66
N ALA A 297 19.89 -0.39 -0.09
CA ALA A 297 21.32 -0.33 -0.38
C ALA A 297 22.14 -0.02 0.90
N GLY A 298 21.63 0.86 1.77
CA GLY A 298 22.21 1.16 3.08
C GLY A 298 22.24 -0.06 4.01
N LEU A 299 21.22 -0.93 3.96
CA LEU A 299 21.18 -2.18 4.73
C LEU A 299 22.37 -3.08 4.42
N ILE A 300 22.78 -3.21 3.16
CA ILE A 300 23.93 -4.03 2.77
C ILE A 300 25.21 -3.48 3.41
N ALA A 301 25.42 -2.16 3.36
CA ALA A 301 26.56 -1.52 4.00
C ALA A 301 26.55 -1.74 5.53
N ILE A 302 25.37 -1.63 6.15
CA ILE A 302 25.17 -1.87 7.58
C ILE A 302 25.47 -3.32 7.96
N ILE A 303 25.05 -4.31 7.17
CA ILE A 303 25.38 -5.74 7.38
C ILE A 303 26.91 -5.92 7.40
N VAL A 304 27.63 -5.31 6.46
CA VAL A 304 29.09 -5.39 6.41
C VAL A 304 29.73 -4.74 7.65
N VAL A 305 29.28 -3.55 8.04
CA VAL A 305 29.78 -2.86 9.25
C VAL A 305 29.50 -3.66 10.52
N ALA A 306 28.28 -4.17 10.69
CA ALA A 306 27.89 -4.94 11.87
C ALA A 306 28.66 -6.26 11.98
N ALA A 307 28.85 -6.97 10.86
CA ALA A 307 29.64 -8.20 10.83
C ALA A 307 31.11 -7.93 11.19
N THR A 308 31.71 -6.85 10.65
CA THR A 308 33.10 -6.49 10.95
C THR A 308 33.29 -5.95 12.37
N PHE A 309 32.29 -5.25 12.91
CA PHE A 309 32.28 -4.77 14.30
C PHE A 309 32.49 -5.92 15.29
N MET A 310 31.82 -7.06 15.08
CA MET A 310 32.01 -8.26 15.91
C MET A 310 33.26 -9.06 15.55
N THR A 311 33.48 -9.33 14.27
CA THR A 311 34.49 -10.31 13.83
C THR A 311 35.91 -9.78 13.79
N SER A 312 36.11 -8.46 13.79
CA SER A 312 37.46 -7.87 13.80
C SER A 312 38.24 -8.14 15.09
N GLU A 313 37.54 -8.41 16.21
CA GLU A 313 38.17 -8.78 17.47
C GLU A 313 38.61 -10.24 17.49
N TYR A 314 37.84 -11.14 16.86
CA TYR A 314 38.26 -12.52 16.63
C TYR A 314 39.52 -12.58 15.76
N ARG A 315 39.55 -11.77 14.69
CA ARG A 315 40.68 -11.72 13.77
C ARG A 315 41.98 -11.24 14.43
N ARG A 316 41.89 -10.28 15.36
CA ARG A 316 43.05 -9.70 16.06
C ARG A 316 43.36 -10.38 17.40
N GLY A 317 42.65 -11.44 17.79
CA GLY A 317 42.81 -12.11 19.08
C GLY A 317 42.38 -11.28 20.31
N LEU A 318 41.80 -10.10 20.11
CA LEU A 318 41.41 -9.15 21.17
C LEU A 318 40.17 -9.58 21.97
N ILE A 319 39.48 -10.64 21.54
CA ILE A 319 38.37 -11.19 22.32
C ILE A 319 38.84 -11.79 23.63
N ARG A 320 40.05 -12.37 23.68
CA ARG A 320 40.59 -12.91 24.94
C ARG A 320 40.80 -11.80 25.96
N THR A 321 41.34 -10.66 25.56
CA THR A 321 41.55 -9.51 26.46
C THR A 321 40.25 -8.83 26.87
N SER A 322 39.26 -8.80 25.98
CA SER A 322 37.94 -8.23 26.29
C SER A 322 37.16 -9.12 27.27
N LEU A 323 37.28 -10.44 27.15
CA LEU A 323 36.62 -11.40 28.04
C LEU A 323 37.35 -11.60 29.37
N THR A 324 38.67 -11.36 29.44
CA THR A 324 39.42 -11.37 30.71
C THR A 324 39.14 -10.12 31.54
N ALA A 325 38.88 -8.98 30.89
CA ALA A 325 38.52 -7.72 31.55
C ALA A 325 37.07 -7.68 32.06
N SER A 326 36.16 -8.51 31.52
CA SER A 326 34.77 -8.60 31.99
C SER A 326 34.31 -10.06 32.05
N PRO A 327 34.29 -10.70 33.24
CA PRO A 327 34.04 -12.14 33.38
C PRO A 327 32.62 -12.58 32.96
N ARG A 328 31.66 -11.66 32.83
CA ARG A 328 30.30 -11.98 32.37
C ARG A 328 30.17 -11.82 30.85
N ARG A 329 30.56 -12.87 30.11
CA ARG A 329 30.58 -12.93 28.63
C ARG A 329 29.28 -12.43 27.95
N GLY A 330 28.11 -12.69 28.56
CA GLY A 330 26.82 -12.23 28.05
C GLY A 330 26.59 -10.71 28.12
N ARG A 331 27.21 -10.01 29.08
CA ARG A 331 27.09 -8.55 29.21
C ARG A 331 27.80 -7.82 28.08
N VAL A 332 28.95 -8.34 27.63
CA VAL A 332 29.70 -7.79 26.51
C VAL A 332 28.89 -7.90 25.22
N LEU A 333 28.29 -9.07 24.95
CA LEU A 333 27.42 -9.26 23.79
C LEU A 333 26.22 -8.30 23.81
N ALA A 334 25.57 -8.14 24.97
CA ALA A 334 24.46 -7.21 25.14
C ALA A 334 24.89 -5.74 24.92
N ALA A 335 26.05 -5.34 25.46
CA ALA A 335 26.58 -3.99 25.27
C ALA A 335 26.91 -3.70 23.80
N LYS A 336 27.57 -4.65 23.11
CA LYS A 336 27.84 -4.56 21.68
C LYS A 336 26.57 -4.44 20.84
N SER A 337 25.57 -5.28 21.15
CA SER A 337 24.27 -5.28 20.46
C SER A 337 23.54 -3.95 20.68
N ALA A 338 23.55 -3.42 21.90
CA ALA A 338 22.95 -2.12 22.20
C ALA A 338 23.65 -0.98 21.47
N VAL A 339 25.00 -0.97 21.43
CA VAL A 339 25.77 0.07 20.75
C VAL A 339 25.54 0.02 19.24
N ILE A 340 25.69 -1.14 18.59
CA ILE A 340 25.51 -1.23 17.14
C ILE A 340 24.06 -0.93 16.75
N GLY A 341 23.08 -1.45 17.51
CA GLY A 341 21.67 -1.17 17.28
C GLY A 341 21.33 0.31 17.40
N ALA A 342 21.81 0.98 18.45
CA ALA A 342 21.57 2.41 18.65
C ALA A 342 22.22 3.27 17.57
N VAL A 343 23.47 2.99 17.21
CA VAL A 343 24.17 3.76 16.17
C VAL A 343 23.52 3.55 14.81
N THR A 344 23.22 2.32 14.45
CA THR A 344 22.53 2.01 13.18
C THR A 344 21.14 2.61 13.14
N PHE A 345 20.40 2.61 14.26
CA PHE A 345 19.11 3.29 14.36
C PHE A 345 19.25 4.78 14.05
N VAL A 346 20.20 5.46 14.69
CA VAL A 346 20.46 6.90 14.44
C VAL A 346 20.90 7.13 13.00
N THR A 347 21.79 6.31 12.45
CA THR A 347 22.23 6.40 11.04
C THR A 347 21.05 6.24 10.08
N GLY A 348 20.22 5.23 10.28
CA GLY A 348 19.03 4.99 9.46
C GLY A 348 17.98 6.10 9.60
N LEU A 349 17.78 6.61 10.82
CA LEU A 349 16.83 7.69 11.11
C LEU A 349 17.26 8.99 10.43
N VAL A 350 18.54 9.36 10.54
CA VAL A 350 19.09 10.54 9.86
C VAL A 350 19.00 10.37 8.35
N GLY A 351 19.35 9.19 7.82
CA GLY A 351 19.21 8.88 6.40
C GLY A 351 17.77 9.06 5.91
N ALA A 352 16.80 8.45 6.59
CA ALA A 352 15.39 8.54 6.23
C ALA A 352 14.82 9.97 6.37
N LEU A 353 15.14 10.67 7.46
CA LEU A 353 14.72 12.07 7.68
C LEU A 353 15.26 13.04 6.64
N VAL A 354 16.43 12.77 6.06
CA VAL A 354 17.01 13.58 4.98
C VAL A 354 16.45 13.16 3.63
N THR A 355 16.42 11.86 3.34
CA THR A 355 15.99 11.34 2.03
C THR A 355 14.53 11.66 1.74
N VAL A 356 13.61 11.43 2.67
CA VAL A 356 12.16 11.59 2.43
C VAL A 356 11.79 13.00 1.93
N PRO A 357 12.13 14.10 2.63
CA PRO A 357 11.77 15.44 2.17
C PRO A 357 12.54 15.86 0.92
N LEU A 358 13.80 15.42 0.77
CA LEU A 358 14.63 15.80 -0.37
C LEU A 358 14.14 15.13 -1.67
N VAL A 359 13.85 13.84 -1.60
CA VAL A 359 13.27 13.08 -2.72
C VAL A 359 11.87 13.62 -3.06
N ARG A 360 11.07 13.92 -2.04
CA ARG A 360 9.76 14.54 -2.21
C ARG A 360 9.84 15.85 -2.99
N ALA A 361 10.77 16.75 -2.65
CA ALA A 361 10.93 18.01 -3.37
C ALA A 361 11.26 17.80 -4.86
N VAL A 362 12.10 16.81 -5.18
CA VAL A 362 12.42 16.45 -6.58
C VAL A 362 11.20 15.85 -7.29
N GLU A 363 10.39 15.04 -6.61
CA GLU A 363 9.16 14.47 -7.18
C GLU A 363 8.09 15.54 -7.44
N GLU A 364 7.92 16.50 -6.52
CA GLU A 364 6.99 17.64 -6.66
C GLU A 364 7.39 18.54 -7.83
N ASP A 365 8.69 18.86 -7.97
CA ASP A 365 9.23 19.66 -9.08
C ASP A 365 8.98 18.99 -10.45
N LYS A 366 8.99 17.65 -10.47
CA LYS A 366 8.67 16.84 -11.66
C LYS A 366 7.17 16.65 -11.89
N GLY A 367 6.30 17.17 -11.02
CA GLY A 367 4.86 17.08 -11.15
C GLY A 367 4.28 15.70 -10.85
N PHE A 368 4.99 14.84 -10.12
CA PHE A 368 4.43 13.57 -9.67
C PHE A 368 3.31 13.80 -8.66
N PHE A 369 2.23 13.03 -8.78
CA PHE A 369 1.23 12.97 -7.73
C PHE A 369 1.83 12.26 -6.50
N LEU A 370 1.66 12.83 -5.31
CA LEU A 370 2.13 12.22 -4.08
C LEU A 370 0.94 11.71 -3.28
N PHE A 371 0.97 10.43 -2.93
CA PHE A 371 -0.10 9.87 -2.10
C PHE A 371 -0.12 10.54 -0.73
N PRO A 372 -1.24 11.16 -0.33
CA PRO A 372 -1.36 11.76 0.99
C PRO A 372 -1.43 10.63 2.02
N VAL A 373 -0.56 10.70 3.03
CA VAL A 373 -0.61 9.81 4.19
C VAL A 373 -0.67 10.64 5.47
N PRO A 374 -1.32 10.15 6.53
CA PRO A 374 -1.28 10.81 7.83
C PRO A 374 0.16 10.97 8.32
N MET A 375 0.45 12.07 9.03
CA MET A 375 1.77 12.32 9.60
C MET A 375 2.26 11.16 10.51
N ALA A 376 1.33 10.50 11.22
CA ALA A 376 1.65 9.32 12.02
C ALA A 376 2.16 8.14 11.18
N THR A 377 1.59 7.94 9.99
CA THR A 377 2.02 6.89 9.05
C THR A 377 3.40 7.22 8.48
N GLU A 378 3.62 8.48 8.06
CA GLU A 378 4.93 8.92 7.58
C GLU A 378 6.03 8.73 8.64
N LEU A 379 5.77 9.16 9.88
CA LEU A 379 6.68 8.94 11.00
C LEU A 379 6.92 7.46 11.29
N ARG A 380 5.88 6.62 11.23
CA ARG A 380 6.04 5.16 11.37
C ARG A 380 6.96 4.59 10.30
N VAL A 381 6.83 5.00 9.05
CA VAL A 381 7.67 4.50 7.94
C VAL A 381 9.13 4.93 8.15
N ILE A 382 9.38 6.18 8.54
CA ILE A 382 10.73 6.72 8.81
C ILE A 382 11.37 6.00 10.00
N VAL A 383 10.70 5.99 11.16
CA VAL A 383 11.21 5.36 12.39
C VAL A 383 11.29 3.84 12.24
N GLY A 384 10.32 3.24 11.57
CA GLY A 384 10.28 1.81 11.26
C GLY A 384 11.44 1.36 10.38
N THR A 385 11.80 2.15 9.38
CA THR A 385 12.99 1.90 8.54
C THR A 385 14.27 1.95 9.36
N ALA A 386 14.42 2.95 10.23
CA ALA A 386 15.55 3.03 11.15
C ALA A 386 15.61 1.83 12.11
N ALA A 387 14.46 1.39 12.63
CA ALA A 387 14.34 0.22 13.50
C ALA A 387 14.68 -1.09 12.78
N LEU A 388 14.21 -1.27 11.54
CA LEU A 388 14.55 -2.41 10.68
C LEU A 388 16.07 -2.52 10.51
N LEU A 389 16.72 -1.42 10.14
CA LEU A 389 18.17 -1.38 9.96
C LEU A 389 18.91 -1.73 11.26
N ALA A 390 18.46 -1.19 12.39
CA ALA A 390 19.03 -1.46 13.71
C ALA A 390 18.93 -2.93 14.11
N VAL A 391 17.76 -3.55 13.96
CA VAL A 391 17.55 -4.96 14.32
C VAL A 391 18.32 -5.87 13.35
N ALA A 392 18.40 -5.53 12.06
CA ALA A 392 19.21 -6.26 11.10
C ALA A 392 20.72 -6.20 11.45
N ALA A 393 21.22 -5.06 11.94
CA ALA A 393 22.58 -4.95 12.44
C ALA A 393 22.83 -5.84 13.67
N VAL A 394 21.88 -5.88 14.61
CA VAL A 394 21.95 -6.75 15.80
C VAL A 394 21.90 -8.23 15.40
N PHE A 395 21.02 -8.61 14.47
CA PHE A 395 20.96 -9.97 13.92
C PHE A 395 22.29 -10.34 13.26
N THR A 396 22.86 -9.45 12.47
CA THR A 396 24.17 -9.65 11.83
C THR A 396 25.29 -9.84 12.84
N LEU A 397 25.30 -9.05 13.90
CA LEU A 397 26.26 -9.18 14.99
C LEU A 397 26.14 -10.53 15.68
N ALA A 398 24.92 -11.01 15.93
CA ALA A 398 24.65 -12.30 16.54
C ALA A 398 25.15 -13.45 15.66
N VAL A 399 24.83 -13.43 14.35
CA VAL A 399 25.36 -14.39 13.37
C VAL A 399 26.89 -14.34 13.32
N GLY A 400 27.48 -13.15 13.30
CA GLY A 400 28.93 -12.93 13.33
C GLY A 400 29.60 -13.51 14.57
N THR A 401 28.92 -13.48 15.71
CA THR A 401 29.37 -14.09 16.97
C THR A 401 29.42 -15.62 16.87
N VAL A 402 28.42 -16.23 16.24
CA VAL A 402 28.33 -17.68 16.06
C VAL A 402 29.38 -18.19 15.06
N LEU A 403 29.52 -17.51 13.91
CA LEU A 403 30.40 -17.94 12.82
C LEU A 403 31.86 -17.55 13.00
N ARG A 404 32.16 -16.50 13.78
CA ARG A 404 33.51 -15.95 14.00
C ARG A 404 34.25 -15.51 12.72
N ARG A 405 33.58 -15.48 11.56
CA ARG A 405 34.13 -15.09 10.25
C ARG A 405 33.22 -14.05 9.58
N SER A 406 33.80 -12.93 9.17
CA SER A 406 33.04 -11.81 8.57
C SER A 406 32.36 -12.21 7.27
N ALA A 407 33.09 -12.88 6.36
CA ALA A 407 32.58 -13.25 5.04
C ALA A 407 31.37 -14.19 5.14
N GLY A 408 31.44 -15.20 6.00
CA GLY A 408 30.33 -16.13 6.21
C GLY A 408 29.11 -15.46 6.87
N ALA A 409 29.33 -14.54 7.81
CA ALA A 409 28.23 -13.80 8.45
C ALA A 409 27.52 -12.86 7.48
N VAL A 410 28.28 -12.10 6.69
CA VAL A 410 27.72 -11.22 5.65
C VAL A 410 26.93 -12.03 4.64
N ALA A 411 27.51 -13.09 4.08
CA ALA A 411 26.84 -13.93 3.09
C ALA A 411 25.54 -14.54 3.64
N LEU A 412 25.55 -15.08 4.85
CA LEU A 412 24.37 -15.69 5.45
C LEU A 412 23.25 -14.68 5.68
N VAL A 413 23.57 -13.48 6.16
CA VAL A 413 22.54 -12.45 6.41
C VAL A 413 22.00 -11.87 5.10
N ILE A 414 22.85 -11.69 4.09
CA ILE A 414 22.40 -11.30 2.74
C ILE A 414 21.41 -12.34 2.20
N VAL A 415 21.74 -13.63 2.30
CA VAL A 415 20.84 -14.71 1.87
C VAL A 415 19.55 -14.76 2.71
N ALA A 416 19.61 -14.40 4.00
CA ALA A 416 18.45 -14.44 4.88
C ALA A 416 17.49 -13.24 4.73
N ILE A 417 17.99 -12.07 4.34
CA ILE A 417 17.20 -10.81 4.28
C ILE A 417 17.13 -10.25 2.87
N VAL A 418 18.28 -10.04 2.25
CA VAL A 418 18.41 -9.29 0.99
C VAL A 418 17.90 -10.12 -0.19
N LEU A 419 18.30 -11.39 -0.28
CA LEU A 419 17.88 -12.26 -1.37
C LEU A 419 16.36 -12.48 -1.39
N PRO A 420 15.69 -12.80 -0.28
CA PRO A 420 14.24 -12.94 -0.27
C PRO A 420 13.50 -11.67 -0.70
N TYR A 421 13.97 -10.51 -0.24
CA TYR A 421 13.40 -9.22 -0.59
C TYR A 421 13.54 -8.91 -2.09
N ILE A 422 14.72 -9.15 -2.68
CA ILE A 422 14.93 -8.98 -4.13
C ILE A 422 14.02 -9.91 -4.93
N LEU A 423 13.91 -11.19 -4.54
CA LEU A 423 13.07 -12.14 -5.25
C LEU A 423 11.58 -11.74 -5.22
N ALA A 424 11.13 -11.14 -4.12
CA ALA A 424 9.75 -10.68 -3.97
C ALA A 424 9.47 -9.39 -4.76
N ILE A 425 10.42 -8.45 -4.81
CA ILE A 425 10.22 -7.14 -5.47
C ILE A 425 10.52 -7.19 -6.96
N ALA A 426 11.48 -8.01 -7.41
CA ALA A 426 11.77 -8.14 -8.82
C ALA A 426 10.74 -8.99 -9.59
N SER A 427 9.62 -9.36 -8.94
CA SER A 427 8.54 -10.17 -9.48
C SER A 427 9.03 -11.48 -10.14
N VAL A 428 10.15 -12.01 -9.63
CA VAL A 428 10.79 -13.24 -10.14
C VAL A 428 9.96 -14.47 -9.75
N LEU A 429 9.27 -14.38 -8.62
CA LEU A 429 8.38 -15.42 -8.11
C LEU A 429 6.91 -14.99 -8.30
N PRO A 430 5.99 -15.92 -8.58
CA PRO A 430 4.56 -15.64 -8.50
C PRO A 430 4.17 -15.15 -7.10
N THR A 431 3.02 -14.47 -6.99
CA THR A 431 2.52 -13.84 -5.75
C THR A 431 2.41 -14.81 -4.57
N GLY A 432 2.02 -16.06 -4.80
CA GLY A 432 1.93 -17.08 -3.74
C GLY A 432 3.28 -17.41 -3.07
N PRO A 433 4.30 -17.86 -3.83
CA PRO A 433 5.63 -18.13 -3.28
C PRO A 433 6.32 -16.90 -2.67
N SER A 434 6.16 -15.70 -3.24
CA SER A 434 6.74 -14.47 -2.67
C SER A 434 6.10 -14.12 -1.33
N ASP A 435 4.79 -14.27 -1.20
CA ASP A 435 4.06 -14.09 0.06
C ASP A 435 4.55 -15.04 1.15
N TRP A 436 4.67 -16.33 0.84
CA TRP A 436 5.15 -17.32 1.80
C TRP A 436 6.55 -16.97 2.30
N LEU A 437 7.42 -16.58 1.38
CA LEU A 437 8.80 -16.20 1.66
C LEU A 437 8.86 -14.94 2.54
N LEU A 438 8.03 -13.93 2.28
CA LEU A 438 7.93 -12.72 3.10
C LEU A 438 7.19 -12.92 4.42
N ARG A 439 6.48 -14.02 4.63
CA ARG A 439 5.90 -14.38 5.94
C ARG A 439 6.92 -15.04 6.87
N VAL A 440 7.84 -15.83 6.31
CA VAL A 440 8.74 -16.69 7.10
C VAL A 440 10.14 -16.11 7.25
N THR A 441 10.65 -15.38 6.24
CA THR A 441 12.02 -14.87 6.27
C THR A 441 12.12 -13.54 7.03
N PRO A 442 13.30 -13.18 7.55
CA PRO A 442 13.49 -11.87 8.17
C PRO A 442 13.30 -10.67 7.23
N ALA A 443 13.17 -10.90 5.91
CA ALA A 443 12.72 -9.87 4.95
C ALA A 443 11.28 -9.37 5.22
N ALA A 444 10.47 -10.12 5.98
CA ALA A 444 9.17 -9.68 6.48
C ALA A 444 9.18 -8.27 7.11
N ALA A 445 10.31 -7.85 7.69
CA ALA A 445 10.44 -6.55 8.33
C ALA A 445 10.18 -5.37 7.40
N PHE A 446 10.37 -5.51 6.08
CA PHE A 446 10.10 -4.44 5.13
C PHE A 446 8.60 -4.04 5.08
N ALA A 447 7.69 -4.88 5.59
CA ALA A 447 6.30 -4.51 5.82
C ALA A 447 6.14 -3.26 6.71
N VAL A 448 7.14 -2.94 7.55
CA VAL A 448 7.14 -1.71 8.36
C VAL A 448 7.04 -0.43 7.52
N GLN A 449 7.43 -0.51 6.25
CA GLN A 449 7.40 0.60 5.29
C GLN A 449 6.06 0.73 4.56
N GLN A 450 5.20 -0.30 4.56
CA GLN A 450 3.89 -0.25 3.92
C GLN A 450 3.08 0.93 4.45
N SER A 451 2.63 1.83 3.57
CA SER A 451 1.94 3.07 3.95
C SER A 451 0.47 3.14 3.53
N LEU A 452 0.09 2.40 2.48
CA LEU A 452 -1.26 2.39 1.92
C LEU A 452 -2.04 1.11 2.26
N PRO A 453 -3.36 1.21 2.44
CA PRO A 453 -4.23 0.04 2.59
C PRO A 453 -4.56 -0.61 1.25
N GLU A 454 -4.88 -1.89 1.29
CA GLU A 454 -5.48 -2.63 0.19
C GLU A 454 -6.99 -2.38 0.17
N TYR A 455 -7.57 -2.23 -1.02
CA TYR A 455 -9.01 -2.10 -1.21
C TYR A 455 -9.51 -3.23 -2.10
N GLU A 456 -10.40 -4.07 -1.57
CA GLU A 456 -10.96 -5.19 -2.33
C GLU A 456 -11.69 -4.73 -3.59
N GLN A 457 -12.32 -3.55 -3.53
CA GLN A 457 -13.11 -2.96 -4.62
C GLN A 457 -12.31 -2.37 -5.79
N VAL A 458 -11.01 -2.65 -5.86
CA VAL A 458 -10.12 -2.19 -6.93
C VAL A 458 -9.34 -3.37 -7.49
N THR A 459 -9.46 -3.61 -8.81
CA THR A 459 -8.58 -4.56 -9.50
C THR A 459 -7.18 -3.95 -9.61
N ALA A 460 -6.29 -4.27 -8.69
CA ALA A 460 -4.90 -3.86 -8.75
C ALA A 460 -3.97 -5.02 -8.36
N THR A 461 -2.71 -4.93 -8.80
CA THR A 461 -1.66 -5.86 -8.39
C THR A 461 -1.16 -5.47 -6.99
N TYR A 462 -1.67 -6.14 -5.95
CA TYR A 462 -1.22 -5.96 -4.57
C TYR A 462 0.02 -6.82 -4.29
N ALA A 463 1.18 -6.39 -4.80
CA ALA A 463 2.44 -7.11 -4.65
C ALA A 463 3.45 -6.36 -3.76
N PRO A 464 4.48 -7.05 -3.23
CA PRO A 464 5.60 -6.42 -2.52
C PRO A 464 6.33 -5.37 -3.37
N ALA A 465 6.32 -5.60 -4.68
CA ALA A 465 6.76 -4.69 -5.72
C ALA A 465 6.11 -3.29 -5.66
N ASP A 466 4.86 -3.23 -5.19
CA ASP A 466 3.99 -2.05 -5.13
C ASP A 466 3.81 -1.53 -3.68
N GLY A 467 4.55 -2.09 -2.72
CA GLY A 467 4.53 -1.68 -1.32
C GLY A 467 3.54 -2.46 -0.44
N TYR A 468 2.90 -3.51 -0.96
CA TYR A 468 1.96 -4.35 -0.21
C TYR A 468 2.65 -5.62 0.30
N PHE A 469 2.58 -5.85 1.60
CA PHE A 469 3.19 -7.01 2.25
C PHE A 469 2.11 -7.91 2.88
N PRO A 470 2.35 -9.23 2.94
CA PRO A 470 1.38 -10.18 3.47
C PRO A 470 1.19 -10.11 5.00
N LEU A 471 2.06 -9.39 5.71
CA LEU A 471 2.00 -9.20 7.15
C LEU A 471 1.76 -7.73 7.47
N SER A 472 1.07 -7.47 8.57
CA SER A 472 0.94 -6.10 9.08
C SER A 472 2.31 -5.48 9.36
N PRO A 473 2.45 -4.14 9.34
CA PRO A 473 3.74 -3.48 9.50
C PRO A 473 4.51 -3.90 10.75
N LEU A 474 3.82 -4.05 11.88
CA LEU A 474 4.42 -4.52 13.13
C LEU A 474 4.61 -6.04 13.15
N GLY A 475 3.71 -6.81 12.52
CA GLY A 475 3.84 -8.26 12.39
C GLY A 475 5.11 -8.66 11.64
N GLY A 476 5.36 -8.03 10.49
CA GLY A 476 6.58 -8.25 9.72
C GLY A 476 7.85 -7.84 10.48
N PHE A 477 7.82 -6.69 11.17
CA PHE A 477 8.93 -6.26 12.02
C PHE A 477 9.21 -7.24 13.19
N ALA A 478 8.15 -7.81 13.78
CA ALA A 478 8.27 -8.79 14.85
C ALA A 478 8.97 -10.08 14.40
N VAL A 479 8.80 -10.51 13.14
CA VAL A 479 9.52 -11.67 12.58
C VAL A 479 11.04 -11.46 12.66
N LEU A 480 11.54 -10.32 12.18
CA LEU A 480 12.98 -10.00 12.26
C LEU A 480 13.46 -9.88 13.72
N CYS A 481 12.64 -9.31 14.60
CA CYS A 481 12.95 -9.27 16.05
C CYS A 481 13.06 -10.68 16.64
N GLY A 482 12.18 -11.60 16.24
CA GLY A 482 12.24 -13.02 16.62
C GLY A 482 13.53 -13.68 16.17
N TYR A 483 13.91 -13.52 14.89
CA TYR A 483 15.19 -14.01 14.36
C TYR A 483 16.40 -13.42 15.10
N ALA A 484 16.39 -12.12 15.38
CA ALA A 484 17.44 -11.46 16.15
C ALA A 484 17.54 -12.01 17.58
N ALA A 485 16.41 -12.21 18.26
CA ALA A 485 16.36 -12.76 19.62
C ALA A 485 16.90 -14.21 19.67
N VAL A 486 16.47 -15.05 18.72
CA VAL A 486 16.97 -16.44 18.61
C VAL A 486 18.46 -16.45 18.33
N ALA A 487 18.93 -15.65 17.36
CA ALA A 487 20.35 -15.57 17.03
C ALA A 487 21.19 -15.07 18.22
N LEU A 488 20.72 -14.09 18.97
CA LEU A 488 21.37 -13.61 20.19
C LEU A 488 21.41 -14.68 21.28
N GLY A 489 20.33 -15.45 21.45
CA GLY A 489 20.27 -16.59 22.37
C GLY A 489 21.31 -17.66 22.03
N VAL A 490 21.39 -18.05 20.75
CA VAL A 490 22.40 -18.98 20.24
C VAL A 490 23.81 -18.42 20.42
N ALA A 491 24.04 -17.15 20.08
CA ALA A 491 25.33 -16.49 20.27
C ALA A 491 25.78 -16.47 21.74
N ALA A 492 24.87 -16.15 22.66
CA ALA A 492 25.13 -16.16 24.09
C ALA A 492 25.46 -17.56 24.61
N PHE A 493 24.76 -18.59 24.11
CA PHE A 493 25.02 -19.98 24.45
C PHE A 493 26.39 -20.47 23.93
N VAL A 494 26.72 -20.17 22.66
CA VAL A 494 28.01 -20.52 22.06
C VAL A 494 29.18 -19.84 22.78
N LEU A 495 29.03 -18.58 23.18
CA LEU A 495 30.03 -17.84 23.96
C LEU A 495 30.28 -18.43 25.35
N ARG A 496 29.27 -19.07 25.96
CA ARG A 496 29.41 -19.74 27.25
C ARG A 496 30.09 -21.09 27.14
N ARG A 497 29.81 -21.85 26.08
CA ARG A 497 30.30 -23.23 25.94
C ARG A 497 31.66 -23.35 25.25
N ARG A 498 31.99 -22.45 24.33
CA ARG A 498 33.28 -22.50 23.63
C ARG A 498 34.27 -21.59 24.34
N ASP A 499 35.40 -22.15 24.75
CA ASP A 499 36.55 -21.34 25.15
C ASP A 499 37.06 -20.51 23.97
N ALA A 500 37.58 -19.32 24.31
CA ALA A 500 37.96 -18.27 23.36
C ALA A 500 39.37 -18.47 22.82
#